data_AF-A0A136WB07-F1
#
_entry.id   AF-A0A136WB07-F1
#
_cell.length_a   1.000
_cell.length_b   1.000
_cell.length_c   1.000
_cell.angle_alpha   90.00
_cell.angle_beta   90.00
_cell.angle_gamma   90.00
#
_symmetry.space_group_name_H-M   'P 1'
#
loop_
_entity.id
_entity.type
_entity.pdbx_description
1 polymer ?
#
loop_
_entity_poly.entity_id
_entity_poly.type
_entity_poly.pdbx_seq_one_letter_code
_entity_poly.pdbx_strand_id
1 'polypeptide(L)'
;MGKRQKEQKTKDKGLIALLSALIVVGALAGFVYIDTFYGAARLQSYFSSVFQSVSQGERAEDVVESQEKMAIDESGRTVFVTFGESFLLCTKDGVKFFNEMGDRKWNDTFNMTVPQMVSEGKFVAVGDISGKTVRVYGENGLLYSVQTDGDLVQFALNINGYLSVISKGESAYSIQIYNAGGTLLKGRVEESDGVFPLASDVSDDNKAFAVSYLDTTDIEPIGRVLFFYINPNDSENYTDSMFAGVEKSDEMIPMIGFMQGGLLTAVSDLAIYGISSAGQEVWKYPLENRLQQVSLSNKSNVVLALGDGIANKDGREEGTICWIDNSGKESASYQGGGEIDYLQSSAQGVIIGVDKVYSGLKNSGKLAWSYRATTDVRDILPMGSLERVMLVTKNQAMITAMKGSQTGNPVVLEKTESEHEVVGGMAGTEETLPEEEPSSEEGQNTNEEEPQP
;
A
#
# COMPACT_ATOMS: atom_id res chain seq x y z
N MET A 1 73.13 -41.69 -50.45
CA MET A 1 72.28 -40.60 -50.99
C MET A 1 70.86 -40.87 -50.51
N GLY A 2 70.23 -40.15 -49.59
CA GLY A 2 70.35 -38.76 -49.20
C GLY A 2 69.04 -38.05 -49.54
N LYS A 3 68.07 -38.07 -48.62
CA LYS A 3 67.20 -36.93 -48.26
C LYS A 3 66.24 -37.30 -47.12
N ARG A 4 66.38 -36.56 -46.02
CA ARG A 4 65.41 -36.42 -44.92
C ARG A 4 64.11 -35.84 -45.46
N GLN A 5 62.96 -36.34 -44.99
CA GLN A 5 61.75 -35.52 -44.87
C GLN A 5 61.35 -35.45 -43.40
N LYS A 6 61.26 -34.20 -42.91
CA LYS A 6 60.74 -33.83 -41.59
C LYS A 6 59.23 -34.05 -41.59
N GLU A 7 58.72 -34.84 -40.66
CA GLU A 7 57.32 -34.71 -40.23
C GLU A 7 57.16 -33.36 -39.52
N GLN A 8 56.47 -32.45 -40.19
CA GLN A 8 56.08 -31.17 -39.61
C GLN A 8 54.74 -31.39 -38.90
N LYS A 9 54.81 -31.61 -37.58
CA LYS A 9 53.66 -31.65 -36.68
C LYS A 9 52.98 -30.29 -36.71
N THR A 10 51.92 -30.14 -37.50
CA THR A 10 51.06 -28.96 -37.49
C THR A 10 50.35 -28.93 -36.14
N LYS A 11 50.86 -28.10 -35.22
CA LYS A 11 50.17 -27.75 -33.97
C LYS A 11 48.82 -27.17 -34.34
N ASP A 12 47.75 -27.84 -33.94
CA ASP A 12 46.37 -27.35 -34.00
C ASP A 12 46.24 -26.11 -33.12
N LYS A 13 46.58 -24.96 -33.70
CA LYS A 13 46.40 -23.63 -33.08
C LYS A 13 44.92 -23.34 -32.82
N GLY A 14 44.01 -23.96 -33.58
CA GLY A 14 42.57 -23.88 -33.38
C GLY A 14 42.11 -24.58 -32.10
N LEU A 15 42.60 -25.79 -31.82
CA LEU A 15 42.20 -26.55 -30.63
C LEU A 15 42.73 -25.90 -29.33
N ILE A 16 43.96 -25.37 -29.38
CA ILE A 16 44.56 -24.68 -28.22
C ILE A 16 43.84 -23.34 -27.97
N ALA A 17 43.46 -22.59 -29.00
CA ALA A 17 42.69 -21.35 -28.86
C ALA A 17 41.27 -21.58 -28.32
N LEU A 18 40.63 -22.68 -28.71
CA LEU A 18 39.29 -23.03 -28.25
C LEU A 18 39.30 -23.52 -26.79
N LEU A 19 40.33 -24.26 -26.39
CA LEU A 19 40.55 -24.66 -24.99
C LEU A 19 40.89 -23.46 -24.09
N SER A 20 41.68 -22.50 -24.55
CA SER A 20 41.93 -21.27 -23.76
C SER A 20 40.71 -20.36 -23.69
N ALA A 21 39.88 -20.28 -24.74
CA ALA A 21 38.62 -19.55 -24.68
C ALA A 21 37.63 -20.18 -23.69
N LEU A 22 37.51 -21.51 -23.66
CA LEU A 22 36.64 -22.22 -22.69
C LEU A 22 37.12 -22.09 -21.25
N ILE A 23 38.43 -22.06 -21.01
CA ILE A 23 38.99 -21.82 -19.66
C ILE A 23 38.73 -20.37 -19.22
N VAL A 24 38.82 -19.40 -20.13
CA VAL A 24 38.50 -17.98 -19.82
C VAL A 24 37.00 -17.79 -19.57
N VAL A 25 36.12 -18.43 -20.35
CA VAL A 25 34.67 -18.38 -20.13
C VAL A 25 34.27 -19.12 -18.85
N GLY A 26 34.88 -20.26 -18.56
CA GLY A 26 34.67 -20.99 -17.31
C GLY A 26 35.19 -20.23 -16.08
N ALA A 27 36.32 -19.53 -16.20
CA ALA A 27 36.86 -18.67 -15.16
C ALA A 27 35.99 -17.41 -14.97
N LEU A 28 35.46 -16.82 -16.04
CA LEU A 28 34.53 -15.68 -15.99
C LEU A 28 33.19 -16.08 -15.38
N ALA A 29 32.63 -17.24 -15.77
CA ALA A 29 31.39 -17.76 -15.18
C ALA A 29 31.60 -18.15 -13.71
N GLY A 30 32.75 -18.73 -13.36
CA GLY A 30 33.15 -19.00 -11.98
C GLY A 30 33.34 -17.72 -11.16
N PHE A 31 33.93 -16.66 -11.73
CA PHE A 31 34.07 -15.36 -11.07
C PHE A 31 32.72 -14.68 -10.87
N VAL A 32 31.83 -14.70 -11.87
CA VAL A 32 30.47 -14.16 -11.75
C VAL A 32 29.67 -14.94 -10.70
N TYR A 33 29.81 -16.27 -10.65
CA TYR A 33 29.14 -17.11 -9.65
C TYR A 33 29.67 -16.84 -8.22
N ILE A 34 30.97 -16.67 -8.05
CA ILE A 34 31.58 -16.34 -6.75
C ILE A 34 31.19 -14.90 -6.31
N ASP A 35 31.08 -13.96 -7.25
CA ASP A 35 30.67 -12.56 -6.97
C ASP A 35 29.17 -12.43 -6.65
N THR A 36 28.31 -13.36 -7.13
CA THR A 36 26.86 -13.36 -6.78
C THR A 36 26.52 -14.14 -5.52
N PHE A 37 27.33 -15.12 -5.10
CA PHE A 37 27.00 -15.98 -3.96
C PHE A 37 27.73 -15.62 -2.65
N TYR A 38 28.89 -14.95 -2.72
CA TYR A 38 29.72 -14.63 -1.54
C TYR A 38 30.34 -13.21 -1.52
N GLY A 39 30.04 -12.33 -2.49
CA GLY A 39 30.67 -11.00 -2.62
C GLY A 39 29.68 -9.83 -2.71
N ALA A 40 30.04 -8.69 -2.11
CA ALA A 40 29.29 -7.44 -2.21
C ALA A 40 29.43 -6.84 -3.62
N ALA A 41 28.31 -6.82 -4.36
CA ALA A 41 28.16 -6.36 -5.75
C ALA A 41 28.93 -5.08 -6.13
N ARG A 42 30.17 -5.23 -6.64
CA ARG A 42 31.06 -4.09 -6.99
C ARG A 42 31.34 -3.91 -8.49
N LEU A 43 30.73 -4.67 -9.39
CA LEU A 43 31.03 -4.63 -10.83
C LEU A 43 30.01 -3.84 -11.70
N GLN A 44 28.97 -3.24 -11.11
CA GLN A 44 27.99 -2.42 -11.87
C GLN A 44 28.42 -0.97 -12.16
N SER A 45 29.53 -0.49 -11.59
CA SER A 45 29.97 0.91 -11.71
C SER A 45 30.79 1.24 -12.96
N TYR A 46 31.18 0.24 -13.77
CA TYR A 46 32.13 0.43 -14.88
C TYR A 46 31.51 0.60 -16.27
N PHE A 47 30.20 0.35 -16.44
CA PHE A 47 29.56 0.38 -17.78
C PHE A 47 28.69 1.63 -18.05
N SER A 48 28.55 2.55 -17.10
CA SER A 48 27.70 3.74 -17.25
C SER A 48 28.40 4.97 -17.86
N SER A 49 29.70 4.95 -18.11
CA SER A 49 30.46 6.16 -18.49
C SER A 49 30.75 6.34 -19.98
N VAL A 50 30.11 5.58 -20.90
CA VAL A 50 30.46 5.61 -22.34
C VAL A 50 29.34 6.11 -23.26
N PHE A 51 28.17 6.49 -22.74
CA PHE A 51 27.08 7.00 -23.59
C PHE A 51 26.46 8.28 -23.01
N GLN A 52 27.21 9.37 -23.00
CA GLN A 52 26.66 10.71 -22.77
C GLN A 52 27.38 11.72 -23.65
N SER A 53 26.80 12.01 -24.82
CA SER A 53 26.90 13.32 -25.46
C SER A 53 25.84 13.46 -26.54
N VAL A 54 25.37 14.70 -26.72
CA VAL A 54 24.45 15.22 -27.78
C VAL A 54 22.97 15.07 -27.41
N SER A 55 22.12 16.10 -27.32
CA SER A 55 22.18 17.53 -27.70
C SER A 55 21.12 18.34 -26.95
N GLN A 56 21.40 19.62 -26.69
CA GLN A 56 20.43 20.67 -26.34
C GLN A 56 19.75 21.25 -27.58
N GLY A 57 18.52 21.74 -27.41
CA GLY A 57 17.87 22.71 -28.29
C GLY A 57 16.45 23.08 -27.81
N GLU A 58 16.27 24.33 -27.38
CA GLU A 58 14.97 24.92 -27.01
C GLU A 58 14.15 25.33 -28.25
N ARG A 59 12.83 25.11 -28.21
CA ARG A 59 11.83 26.03 -28.76
C ARG A 59 10.45 25.77 -28.13
N ALA A 60 9.77 26.85 -27.75
CA ALA A 60 8.44 26.84 -27.14
C ALA A 60 7.33 26.78 -28.20
N GLU A 61 6.37 25.87 -28.01
CA GLU A 61 4.98 25.92 -28.51
C GLU A 61 4.07 25.24 -27.47
N ASP A 62 2.86 25.77 -27.28
CA ASP A 62 1.89 25.39 -26.24
C ASP A 62 1.49 23.90 -26.30
N VAL A 63 1.64 23.18 -25.17
CA VAL A 63 1.25 21.77 -25.02
C VAL A 63 0.43 21.59 -23.75
N VAL A 64 -0.70 20.90 -23.89
CA VAL A 64 -1.59 20.41 -22.83
C VAL A 64 -0.76 19.63 -21.79
N GLU A 65 -0.77 20.10 -20.53
CA GLU A 65 -0.02 19.49 -19.42
C GLU A 65 -0.45 18.03 -19.16
N SER A 66 0.37 17.08 -19.61
CA SER A 66 0.39 15.73 -19.05
C SER A 66 1.39 15.70 -17.89
N GLN A 67 0.91 15.81 -16.65
CA GLN A 67 1.77 15.87 -15.47
C GLN A 67 2.04 14.46 -14.90
N GLU A 68 3.14 13.82 -15.33
CA GLU A 68 3.76 12.71 -14.58
C GLU A 68 4.32 13.17 -13.21
N LYS A 69 4.42 14.48 -13.01
CA LYS A 69 4.82 15.14 -11.77
C LYS A 69 3.72 16.08 -11.32
N MET A 70 3.12 15.79 -10.17
CA MET A 70 2.11 16.61 -9.54
C MET A 70 2.75 17.48 -8.46
N ALA A 71 2.58 18.79 -8.56
CA ALA A 71 2.98 19.72 -7.50
C ALA A 71 2.12 19.48 -6.24
N ILE A 72 2.76 19.46 -5.08
CA ILE A 72 2.11 19.34 -3.77
C ILE A 72 2.32 20.65 -3.03
N ASP A 73 1.24 21.18 -2.46
CA ASP A 73 1.32 22.35 -1.59
C ASP A 73 2.00 21.98 -0.26
N GLU A 74 3.03 22.75 0.12
CA GLU A 74 3.76 22.58 1.37
C GLU A 74 2.90 22.89 2.60
N SER A 75 1.81 23.64 2.45
CA SER A 75 0.98 24.13 3.56
C SER A 75 -0.05 23.12 4.10
N GLY A 76 -0.35 22.09 3.32
CA GLY A 76 -1.36 21.07 3.65
C GLY A 76 -0.76 19.67 3.78
N ARG A 77 -1.16 18.92 4.81
CA ARG A 77 -0.90 17.48 4.85
C ARG A 77 -1.61 16.84 3.67
N THR A 78 -0.84 16.47 2.65
CA THR A 78 -1.32 15.70 1.51
C THR A 78 -1.01 14.23 1.75
N VAL A 79 -2.00 13.37 1.63
CA VAL A 79 -1.88 11.92 1.81
C VAL A 79 -2.29 11.25 0.50
N PHE A 80 -1.58 10.20 0.11
CA PHE A 80 -1.86 9.44 -1.09
C PHE A 80 -2.21 8.01 -0.71
N VAL A 81 -3.08 7.39 -1.50
CA VAL A 81 -3.31 5.95 -1.44
C VAL A 81 -3.48 5.40 -2.85
N THR A 82 -2.88 4.24 -3.09
CA THR A 82 -2.87 3.60 -4.39
C THR A 82 -3.99 2.60 -4.50
N PHE A 83 -4.56 2.53 -5.70
CA PHE A 83 -5.71 1.74 -6.06
C PHE A 83 -5.37 0.99 -7.35
N GLY A 84 -4.80 -0.22 -7.25
CA GLY A 84 -4.20 -0.85 -8.42
C GLY A 84 -3.17 0.07 -9.06
N GLU A 85 -3.43 0.52 -10.30
CA GLU A 85 -2.61 1.52 -11.01
C GLU A 85 -3.14 2.96 -10.89
N SER A 86 -4.32 3.18 -10.33
CA SER A 86 -4.89 4.50 -10.03
C SER A 86 -4.50 4.97 -8.62
N PHE A 87 -4.81 6.21 -8.25
CA PHE A 87 -4.57 6.70 -6.90
C PHE A 87 -5.53 7.80 -6.47
N LEU A 88 -5.65 7.95 -5.15
CA LEU A 88 -6.37 9.03 -4.50
C LEU A 88 -5.36 9.96 -3.81
N LEU A 89 -5.59 11.25 -3.94
CA LEU A 89 -4.93 12.32 -3.21
C LEU A 89 -5.94 12.94 -2.26
N CYS A 90 -5.64 12.92 -0.97
CA CYS A 90 -6.42 13.58 0.06
C CYS A 90 -5.64 14.74 0.67
N THR A 91 -6.32 15.88 0.84
CA THR A 91 -5.89 16.99 1.67
C THR A 91 -6.98 17.28 2.70
N LYS A 92 -6.73 18.25 3.58
CA LYS A 92 -7.78 18.78 4.49
C LYS A 92 -9.02 19.29 3.75
N ASP A 93 -8.89 19.72 2.50
CA ASP A 93 -9.96 20.41 1.75
C ASP A 93 -10.73 19.48 0.81
N GLY A 94 -10.34 18.21 0.72
CA GLY A 94 -11.02 17.25 -0.14
C GLY A 94 -10.17 16.07 -0.57
N VAL A 95 -10.77 15.26 -1.46
CA VAL A 95 -10.13 14.12 -2.10
C VAL A 95 -10.28 14.21 -3.61
N LYS A 96 -9.26 13.75 -4.32
CA LYS A 96 -9.18 13.73 -5.78
C LYS A 96 -8.74 12.34 -6.24
N PHE A 97 -9.42 11.80 -7.23
CA PHE A 97 -9.05 10.52 -7.84
C PHE A 97 -8.39 10.74 -9.19
N PHE A 98 -7.35 9.97 -9.44
CA PHE A 98 -6.54 10.01 -10.65
C PHE A 98 -6.40 8.60 -11.22
N ASN A 99 -6.41 8.48 -12.55
CA ASN A 99 -6.08 7.22 -13.21
C ASN A 99 -4.56 6.95 -13.20
N GLU A 100 -4.16 5.85 -13.83
CA GLU A 100 -2.77 5.43 -14.01
C GLU A 100 -1.86 6.42 -14.75
N MET A 101 -2.45 7.33 -15.53
CA MET A 101 -1.74 8.37 -16.28
C MET A 101 -1.63 9.69 -15.50
N GLY A 102 -2.23 9.79 -14.31
CA GLY A 102 -2.27 11.04 -13.54
C GLY A 102 -3.38 12.00 -13.97
N ASP A 103 -4.35 11.55 -14.79
CA ASP A 103 -5.52 12.35 -15.15
C ASP A 103 -6.54 12.32 -14.01
N ARG A 104 -6.92 13.49 -13.51
CA ARG A 104 -8.00 13.62 -12.52
C ARG A 104 -9.33 13.18 -13.13
N LYS A 105 -10.00 12.20 -12.52
CA LYS A 105 -11.34 11.74 -12.96
C LYS A 105 -12.46 12.42 -12.20
N TRP A 106 -12.31 12.58 -10.90
CA TRP A 106 -13.28 13.25 -10.06
C TRP A 106 -12.61 13.86 -8.83
N ASN A 107 -13.34 14.76 -8.17
CA ASN A 107 -12.97 15.32 -6.89
C ASN A 107 -14.21 15.49 -6.02
N ASP A 108 -14.00 15.42 -4.71
CA ASP A 108 -15.00 15.71 -3.68
C ASP A 108 -14.37 16.66 -2.67
N THR A 109 -15.13 17.64 -2.22
CA THR A 109 -14.64 18.71 -1.33
C THR A 109 -15.21 18.54 0.08
N PHE A 110 -14.37 18.74 1.08
CA PHE A 110 -14.74 18.72 2.49
C PHE A 110 -13.80 19.63 3.29
N ASN A 111 -13.97 19.69 4.60
CA ASN A 111 -13.02 20.36 5.48
C ASN A 111 -12.75 19.44 6.67
N MET A 112 -11.54 18.87 6.71
CA MET A 112 -11.07 17.95 7.74
C MET A 112 -9.82 18.50 8.39
N THR A 113 -9.66 18.33 9.69
CA THR A 113 -8.50 18.84 10.43
C THR A 113 -7.29 17.91 10.27
N VAL A 114 -7.52 16.61 10.43
CA VAL A 114 -6.50 15.55 10.35
C VAL A 114 -7.06 14.39 9.53
N PRO A 115 -7.10 14.52 8.20
CA PRO A 115 -7.58 13.43 7.35
C PRO A 115 -6.65 12.23 7.46
N GLN A 116 -7.24 11.06 7.70
CA GLN A 116 -6.61 9.75 7.58
C GLN A 116 -7.32 8.94 6.52
N MET A 117 -6.57 8.05 5.86
CA MET A 117 -7.10 7.16 4.83
C MET A 117 -6.84 5.70 5.18
N VAL A 118 -7.84 4.86 4.93
CA VAL A 118 -7.73 3.40 4.95
C VAL A 118 -8.24 2.90 3.61
N SER A 119 -7.47 2.07 2.92
CA SER A 119 -7.85 1.46 1.65
C SER A 119 -7.97 -0.04 1.77
N GLU A 120 -9.00 -0.60 1.17
CA GLU A 120 -9.20 -2.03 1.12
C GLU A 120 -9.81 -2.46 -0.22
N GLY A 121 -9.04 -3.26 -0.97
CA GLY A 121 -9.42 -3.67 -2.32
C GLY A 121 -9.81 -2.47 -3.19
N LYS A 122 -11.10 -2.35 -3.48
CA LYS A 122 -11.66 -1.28 -4.33
C LYS A 122 -12.32 -0.12 -3.56
N PHE A 123 -12.08 -0.02 -2.26
CA PHE A 123 -12.71 0.99 -1.42
C PHE A 123 -11.67 1.79 -0.65
N VAL A 124 -11.95 3.07 -0.43
CA VAL A 124 -11.12 3.93 0.41
C VAL A 124 -12.02 4.72 1.36
N ALA A 125 -11.73 4.64 2.64
CA ALA A 125 -12.34 5.45 3.67
C ALA A 125 -11.41 6.62 4.01
N VAL A 126 -11.99 7.83 4.10
CA VAL A 126 -11.32 9.05 4.55
C VAL A 126 -12.05 9.55 5.80
N GLY A 127 -11.35 9.60 6.92
CA GLY A 127 -11.90 10.05 8.21
C GLY A 127 -11.13 11.23 8.77
N ASP A 128 -11.82 12.15 9.43
CA ASP A 128 -11.20 13.22 10.19
C ASP A 128 -10.95 12.76 11.63
N ILE A 129 -9.71 12.43 11.98
CA ILE A 129 -9.39 12.01 13.35
C ILE A 129 -9.61 13.18 14.31
N SER A 130 -10.30 12.93 15.41
CA SER A 130 -10.84 13.96 16.32
C SER A 130 -11.91 14.87 15.69
N GLY A 131 -12.29 14.64 14.43
CA GLY A 131 -13.53 15.12 13.84
C GLY A 131 -14.64 14.10 14.03
N LYS A 132 -15.68 14.16 13.20
CA LYS A 132 -16.89 13.34 13.37
C LYS A 132 -17.41 12.70 12.08
N THR A 133 -16.63 12.72 11.01
CA THR A 133 -17.09 12.31 9.69
C THR A 133 -16.13 11.30 9.09
N VAL A 134 -16.68 10.22 8.54
CA VAL A 134 -15.97 9.29 7.68
C VAL A 134 -16.70 9.17 6.35
N ARG A 135 -15.96 9.32 5.25
CA ARG A 135 -16.47 9.21 3.88
C ARG A 135 -15.85 8.00 3.21
N VAL A 136 -16.66 7.20 2.52
CA VAL A 136 -16.20 6.01 1.80
C VAL A 136 -16.38 6.20 0.30
N TYR A 137 -15.31 5.96 -0.44
CA TYR A 137 -15.19 6.17 -1.87
C TYR A 137 -14.92 4.85 -2.59
N GLY A 138 -15.32 4.79 -3.85
CA GLY A 138 -14.86 3.80 -4.82
C GLY A 138 -14.33 4.48 -6.08
N GLU A 139 -14.12 3.72 -7.14
CA GLU A 139 -13.59 4.23 -8.43
C GLU A 139 -14.44 5.37 -9.02
N ASN A 140 -15.75 5.36 -8.77
CA ASN A 140 -16.71 6.30 -9.35
C ASN A 140 -17.05 7.49 -8.43
N GLY A 141 -16.34 7.67 -7.31
CA GLY A 141 -16.58 8.76 -6.37
C GLY A 141 -17.12 8.29 -5.02
N LEU A 142 -17.77 9.22 -4.31
CA LEU A 142 -18.34 8.99 -2.99
C LEU A 142 -19.45 7.93 -3.05
N LEU A 143 -19.37 6.91 -2.21
CA LEU A 143 -20.39 5.88 -2.06
C LEU A 143 -21.34 6.24 -0.93
N TYR A 144 -20.80 6.58 0.23
CA TYR A 144 -21.57 7.00 1.39
C TYR A 144 -20.70 7.79 2.37
N SER A 145 -21.37 8.53 3.27
CA SER A 145 -20.74 9.25 4.37
C SER A 145 -21.47 8.89 5.65
N VAL A 146 -20.72 8.71 6.73
CA VAL A 146 -21.25 8.50 8.07
C VAL A 146 -20.80 9.64 8.98
N GLN A 147 -21.69 10.00 9.91
CA GLN A 147 -21.45 10.99 10.94
C GLN A 147 -21.49 10.28 12.29
N THR A 148 -20.47 10.45 13.10
CA THR A 148 -20.41 9.93 14.47
C THR A 148 -20.97 10.94 15.46
N ASP A 149 -21.51 10.45 16.57
CA ASP A 149 -22.02 11.30 17.66
C ASP A 149 -20.85 11.91 18.47
N GLY A 150 -19.80 11.12 18.68
CA GLY A 150 -18.56 11.50 19.35
C GLY A 150 -17.40 11.74 18.39
N ASP A 151 -16.24 12.06 18.95
CA ASP A 151 -15.01 12.29 18.20
C ASP A 151 -14.48 10.97 17.66
N LEU A 152 -14.09 10.95 16.38
CA LEU A 152 -13.57 9.78 15.70
C LEU A 152 -12.22 9.36 16.31
N VAL A 153 -12.16 8.11 16.78
CA VAL A 153 -10.96 7.52 17.38
C VAL A 153 -10.27 6.60 16.38
N GLN A 154 -11.03 5.69 15.75
CA GLN A 154 -10.51 4.71 14.81
C GLN A 154 -11.59 4.33 13.79
N PHE A 155 -11.17 3.94 12.59
CA PHE A 155 -12.05 3.31 11.62
C PHE A 155 -11.28 2.26 10.81
N ALA A 156 -12.01 1.26 10.32
CA ALA A 156 -11.50 0.19 9.47
C ALA A 156 -12.50 -0.09 8.34
N LEU A 157 -12.00 -0.62 7.23
CA LEU A 157 -12.76 -0.86 6.01
C LEU A 157 -12.42 -2.27 5.51
N ASN A 158 -13.44 -3.07 5.19
CA ASN A 158 -13.21 -4.38 4.59
C ASN A 158 -13.30 -4.36 3.06
N ILE A 159 -12.98 -5.49 2.42
CA ILE A 159 -12.89 -5.58 0.96
C ILE A 159 -14.24 -5.41 0.24
N ASN A 160 -15.35 -5.47 0.99
CA ASN A 160 -16.71 -5.28 0.48
C ASN A 160 -17.25 -3.87 0.75
N GLY A 161 -16.43 -2.98 1.33
CA GLY A 161 -16.82 -1.62 1.65
C GLY A 161 -17.66 -1.49 2.92
N TYR A 162 -17.61 -2.47 3.82
CA TYR A 162 -18.17 -2.34 5.16
C TYR A 162 -17.21 -1.55 6.03
N LEU A 163 -17.74 -0.62 6.81
CA LEU A 163 -16.98 0.30 7.65
C LEU A 163 -17.23 -0.02 9.12
N SER A 164 -16.17 -0.18 9.90
CA SER A 164 -16.20 -0.13 11.36
C SER A 164 -15.70 1.23 11.83
N VAL A 165 -16.34 1.80 12.85
CA VAL A 165 -15.98 3.08 13.44
C VAL A 165 -16.01 2.97 14.96
N ILE A 166 -14.94 3.44 15.61
CA ILE A 166 -14.90 3.73 17.05
C ILE A 166 -14.91 5.24 17.22
N SER A 167 -15.84 5.74 18.04
CA SER A 167 -15.91 7.15 18.42
C SER A 167 -16.03 7.32 19.93
N LYS A 168 -15.55 8.44 20.46
CA LYS A 168 -15.61 8.78 21.89
C LYS A 168 -16.53 9.98 22.10
N GLY A 169 -17.66 9.74 22.76
CA GLY A 169 -18.51 10.80 23.30
C GLY A 169 -18.03 11.27 24.68
N GLU A 170 -18.86 12.04 25.38
CA GLU A 170 -18.52 12.58 26.71
C GLU A 170 -18.34 11.48 27.76
N SER A 171 -19.29 10.56 27.86
CA SER A 171 -19.28 9.46 28.84
C SER A 171 -18.78 8.14 28.26
N ALA A 172 -19.13 7.82 27.01
CA ALA A 172 -19.00 6.48 26.47
C ALA A 172 -18.25 6.41 25.14
N TYR A 173 -17.67 5.25 24.83
CA TYR A 173 -17.26 4.91 23.47
C TYR A 173 -18.43 4.29 22.72
N SER A 174 -18.50 4.55 21.41
CA SER A 174 -19.45 3.93 20.50
C SER A 174 -18.70 3.19 19.40
N ILE A 175 -19.08 1.93 19.15
CA ILE A 175 -18.57 1.10 18.07
C ILE A 175 -19.71 0.84 17.09
N GLN A 176 -19.57 1.28 15.84
CA GLN A 176 -20.62 1.24 14.83
C GLN A 176 -20.13 0.55 13.55
N ILE A 177 -20.95 -0.37 13.03
CA ILE A 177 -20.68 -1.14 11.82
C ILE A 177 -21.69 -0.75 10.75
N TYR A 178 -21.20 -0.32 9.60
CA TYR A 178 -22.00 0.09 8.45
C TYR A 178 -21.75 -0.84 7.26
N ASN A 179 -22.80 -1.10 6.48
CA ASN A 179 -22.68 -1.81 5.22
C ASN A 179 -22.14 -0.91 4.10
N ALA A 180 -21.95 -1.49 2.91
CA ALA A 180 -21.47 -0.80 1.71
C ALA A 180 -22.39 0.32 1.18
N GLY A 181 -23.61 0.44 1.70
CA GLY A 181 -24.55 1.53 1.42
C GLY A 181 -24.63 2.58 2.51
N GLY A 182 -23.77 2.51 3.54
CA GLY A 182 -23.79 3.44 4.68
C GLY A 182 -24.93 3.19 5.67
N THR A 183 -25.62 2.05 5.60
CA THR A 183 -26.65 1.69 6.58
C THR A 183 -25.99 1.10 7.82
N LEU A 184 -26.33 1.64 8.99
CA LEU A 184 -25.90 1.10 10.28
C LEU A 184 -26.50 -0.30 10.48
N LEU A 185 -25.64 -1.31 10.63
CA LEU A 185 -26.04 -2.69 10.91
C LEU A 185 -25.94 -3.02 12.40
N LYS A 186 -24.94 -2.46 13.08
CA LYS A 186 -24.69 -2.73 14.49
C LYS A 186 -24.13 -1.50 15.21
N GLY A 187 -24.61 -1.26 16.42
CA GLY A 187 -24.03 -0.30 17.36
C GLY A 187 -23.77 -0.98 18.70
N ARG A 188 -22.63 -0.67 19.31
CA ARG A 188 -22.29 -1.02 20.70
C ARG A 188 -21.88 0.24 21.43
N VAL A 189 -22.17 0.28 22.72
CA VAL A 189 -21.75 1.35 23.62
C VAL A 189 -20.89 0.72 24.71
N GLU A 190 -19.74 1.31 25.00
CA GLU A 190 -18.90 0.97 26.14
C GLU A 190 -18.85 2.17 27.10
N GLU A 191 -19.48 2.00 28.27
CA GLU A 191 -19.63 3.03 29.29
C GLU A 191 -18.77 2.76 30.53
N SER A 192 -18.08 1.61 30.58
CA SER A 192 -17.33 1.19 31.76
C SER A 192 -16.08 2.04 31.95
N ASP A 193 -15.95 2.64 33.14
CA ASP A 193 -14.73 3.32 33.53
C ASP A 193 -13.55 2.34 33.55
N GLY A 194 -12.44 2.72 32.90
CA GLY A 194 -11.24 1.88 32.82
C GLY A 194 -11.25 0.83 31.70
N VAL A 195 -12.28 0.80 30.84
CA VAL A 195 -12.33 -0.09 29.67
C VAL A 195 -12.28 0.73 28.38
N PHE A 196 -11.28 0.47 27.54
CA PHE A 196 -10.97 1.29 26.37
C PHE A 196 -10.97 0.44 25.10
N PRO A 197 -11.93 0.61 24.17
CA PRO A 197 -11.81 0.02 22.84
C PRO A 197 -10.67 0.71 22.08
N LEU A 198 -9.74 -0.08 21.53
CA LEU A 198 -8.53 0.42 20.87
C LEU A 198 -8.63 0.30 19.34
N ALA A 199 -9.05 -0.86 18.84
CA ALA A 199 -9.17 -1.12 17.41
C ALA A 199 -10.38 -1.98 17.11
N SER A 200 -10.95 -1.81 15.92
CA SER A 200 -12.04 -2.63 15.40
C SER A 200 -11.80 -2.97 13.94
N ASP A 201 -12.27 -4.15 13.52
CA ASP A 201 -12.23 -4.57 12.12
C ASP A 201 -13.41 -5.47 11.75
N VAL A 202 -13.75 -5.51 10.46
CA VAL A 202 -14.88 -6.28 9.90
C VAL A 202 -14.36 -7.42 9.04
N SER A 203 -14.85 -8.63 9.30
CA SER A 203 -14.52 -9.81 8.49
C SER A 203 -14.92 -9.65 7.02
N ASP A 204 -14.12 -10.21 6.12
CA ASP A 204 -14.37 -10.14 4.67
C ASP A 204 -15.59 -10.95 4.20
N ASP A 205 -16.17 -11.81 5.05
CA ASP A 205 -17.46 -12.47 4.78
C ASP A 205 -18.66 -11.65 5.30
N ASN A 206 -18.41 -10.50 5.92
CA ASN A 206 -19.37 -9.57 6.52
C ASN A 206 -20.24 -10.16 7.65
N LYS A 207 -19.86 -11.30 8.22
CA LYS A 207 -20.66 -11.95 9.28
C LYS A 207 -20.31 -11.50 10.68
N ALA A 208 -19.04 -11.14 10.88
CA ALA A 208 -18.52 -10.77 12.19
C ALA A 208 -17.69 -9.49 12.15
N PHE A 209 -17.62 -8.83 13.29
CA PHE A 209 -16.60 -7.82 13.57
C PHE A 209 -15.92 -8.17 14.90
N ALA A 210 -14.70 -7.69 15.05
CA ALA A 210 -13.92 -7.86 16.27
C ALA A 210 -13.54 -6.48 16.81
N VAL A 211 -13.39 -6.40 18.13
CA VAL A 211 -12.94 -5.19 18.82
C VAL A 211 -11.86 -5.59 19.83
N SER A 212 -10.73 -4.91 19.80
CA SER A 212 -9.73 -5.01 20.86
C SER A 212 -9.99 -3.98 21.94
N TYR A 213 -9.83 -4.40 23.19
CA TYR A 213 -9.99 -3.55 24.37
C TYR A 213 -8.75 -3.63 25.24
N LEU A 214 -8.49 -2.54 25.96
CA LEU A 214 -7.64 -2.50 27.14
C LEU A 214 -8.53 -2.30 28.36
N ASP A 215 -8.52 -3.25 29.29
CA ASP A 215 -9.17 -3.14 30.60
C ASP A 215 -8.12 -2.86 31.67
N THR A 216 -8.29 -1.77 32.40
CA THR A 216 -7.41 -1.31 33.49
C THR A 216 -8.13 -1.30 34.85
N THR A 217 -9.21 -2.06 34.99
CA THR A 217 -10.01 -2.12 36.24
C THR A 217 -9.38 -3.02 37.30
N ASP A 218 -8.50 -3.94 36.89
CA ASP A 218 -7.69 -4.78 37.79
C ASP A 218 -6.30 -4.17 38.03
N ILE A 219 -5.49 -4.81 38.87
CA ILE A 219 -4.12 -4.39 39.21
C ILE A 219 -3.21 -4.43 37.97
N GLU A 220 -3.36 -5.46 37.14
CA GLU A 220 -2.63 -5.62 35.88
C GLU A 220 -3.57 -5.31 34.71
N PRO A 221 -3.09 -4.63 33.66
CA PRO A 221 -3.90 -4.39 32.47
C PRO A 221 -4.26 -5.70 31.77
N ILE A 222 -5.47 -5.79 31.22
CA ILE A 222 -5.94 -6.96 30.46
C ILE A 222 -6.25 -6.52 29.03
N GLY A 223 -5.51 -7.05 28.06
CA GLY A 223 -5.82 -6.96 26.66
C GLY A 223 -6.92 -7.96 26.30
N ARG A 224 -8.01 -7.50 25.68
CA ARG A 224 -9.11 -8.36 25.21
C ARG A 224 -9.32 -8.21 23.72
N VAL A 225 -9.75 -9.29 23.06
CA VAL A 225 -10.30 -9.25 21.71
C VAL A 225 -11.65 -9.95 21.76
N LEU A 226 -12.72 -9.21 21.50
CA LEU A 226 -14.10 -9.72 21.54
C LEU A 226 -14.67 -9.79 20.12
N PHE A 227 -15.42 -10.86 19.84
CA PHE A 227 -16.03 -11.12 18.54
C PHE A 227 -17.55 -11.06 18.61
N PHE A 228 -18.14 -10.42 17.61
CA PHE A 228 -19.57 -10.17 17.55
C PHE A 228 -20.13 -10.52 16.18
N TYR A 229 -21.34 -11.08 16.14
CA TYR A 229 -22.11 -11.22 14.92
C TYR A 229 -22.69 -9.88 14.49
N ILE A 230 -22.68 -9.64 13.18
CA ILE A 230 -23.30 -8.46 12.55
C ILE A 230 -24.79 -8.70 12.33
N ASN A 231 -25.14 -9.87 11.78
CA ASN A 231 -26.52 -10.19 11.45
C ASN A 231 -27.30 -10.65 12.69
N PRO A 232 -28.47 -10.06 12.98
CA PRO A 232 -29.33 -10.49 14.09
C PRO A 232 -29.63 -11.99 14.09
N ASN A 233 -29.89 -12.59 12.92
CA ASN A 233 -30.26 -14.00 12.79
C ASN A 233 -29.14 -14.95 13.23
N ASP A 234 -27.87 -14.57 13.00
CA ASP A 234 -26.71 -15.36 13.43
C ASP A 234 -26.48 -15.23 14.95
N SER A 235 -27.12 -14.24 15.57
CA SER A 235 -26.89 -13.84 16.96
C SER A 235 -28.03 -14.13 17.92
N GLU A 236 -29.11 -14.79 17.48
CA GLU A 236 -30.34 -15.01 18.26
C GLU A 236 -30.09 -15.65 19.64
N ASN A 237 -29.05 -16.49 19.75
CA ASN A 237 -28.69 -17.19 20.99
C ASN A 237 -27.52 -16.54 21.76
N TYR A 238 -27.10 -15.34 21.38
CA TYR A 238 -25.93 -14.67 21.93
C TYR A 238 -26.30 -13.31 22.52
N THR A 239 -25.99 -13.11 23.80
CA THR A 239 -26.16 -11.80 24.46
C THR A 239 -25.31 -10.74 23.75
N ASP A 240 -25.95 -9.62 23.40
CA ASP A 240 -25.37 -8.52 22.64
C ASP A 240 -24.67 -8.96 21.33
N SER A 241 -25.04 -10.12 20.78
CA SER A 241 -24.39 -10.74 19.63
C SER A 241 -22.91 -11.11 19.82
N MET A 242 -22.40 -11.12 21.06
CA MET A 242 -21.04 -11.55 21.38
C MET A 242 -20.96 -13.08 21.38
N PHE A 243 -20.07 -13.67 20.59
CA PHE A 243 -19.96 -15.12 20.49
C PHE A 243 -18.63 -15.70 20.97
N ALA A 244 -17.59 -14.88 21.08
CA ALA A 244 -16.28 -15.32 21.56
C ALA A 244 -15.43 -14.15 22.09
N GLY A 245 -14.41 -14.50 22.86
CA GLY A 245 -13.43 -13.55 23.38
C GLY A 245 -12.11 -14.24 23.73
N VAL A 246 -11.01 -13.51 23.53
CA VAL A 246 -9.66 -13.90 23.96
C VAL A 246 -9.13 -12.81 24.89
N GLU A 247 -8.54 -13.21 26.02
CA GLU A 247 -7.98 -12.29 27.01
C GLU A 247 -6.49 -12.60 27.25
N LYS A 248 -5.72 -11.55 27.52
CA LYS A 248 -4.29 -11.59 27.83
C LYS A 248 -4.00 -10.67 29.01
N SER A 249 -3.59 -11.26 30.13
CA SER A 249 -3.14 -10.51 31.31
C SER A 249 -1.78 -9.89 31.07
N ASP A 250 -1.58 -8.66 31.55
CA ASP A 250 -0.35 -7.88 31.42
C ASP A 250 0.13 -7.71 29.97
N GLU A 251 -0.83 -7.61 29.03
CA GLU A 251 -0.58 -7.40 27.60
C GLU A 251 -1.55 -6.35 27.05
N MET A 252 -1.08 -5.51 26.13
CA MET A 252 -1.93 -4.57 25.39
C MET A 252 -2.05 -5.03 23.94
N ILE A 253 -3.28 -5.05 23.40
CA ILE A 253 -3.55 -5.45 22.01
C ILE A 253 -4.08 -4.23 21.23
N PRO A 254 -3.20 -3.30 20.80
CA PRO A 254 -3.63 -2.06 20.16
C PRO A 254 -4.05 -2.25 18.69
N MET A 255 -3.73 -3.39 18.06
CA MET A 255 -3.99 -3.61 16.65
C MET A 255 -4.56 -5.00 16.40
N ILE A 256 -5.63 -5.04 15.62
CA ILE A 256 -6.24 -6.26 15.10
C ILE A 256 -6.54 -6.08 13.61
N GLY A 257 -6.64 -7.19 12.87
CA GLY A 257 -7.08 -7.17 11.49
C GLY A 257 -7.49 -8.55 11.01
N PHE A 258 -8.61 -8.65 10.28
CA PHE A 258 -9.03 -9.87 9.61
C PHE A 258 -8.13 -10.12 8.42
N MET A 259 -7.49 -11.27 8.40
CA MET A 259 -6.63 -11.74 7.32
C MET A 259 -7.45 -12.53 6.29
N GLN A 260 -6.82 -12.79 5.15
CA GLN A 260 -7.40 -13.65 4.12
C GLN A 260 -7.73 -15.03 4.71
N GLY A 261 -8.96 -15.49 4.46
CA GLY A 261 -9.48 -16.74 5.01
C GLY A 261 -10.22 -16.61 6.34
N GLY A 262 -10.40 -15.38 6.86
CA GLY A 262 -11.25 -15.09 8.02
C GLY A 262 -10.57 -15.29 9.38
N LEU A 263 -9.27 -15.56 9.40
CA LEU A 263 -8.46 -15.51 10.61
C LEU A 263 -8.30 -14.05 11.05
N LEU A 264 -8.53 -13.72 12.31
CA LEU A 264 -8.14 -12.43 12.88
C LEU A 264 -6.70 -12.50 13.40
N THR A 265 -5.84 -11.58 12.98
CA THR A 265 -4.55 -11.35 13.63
C THR A 265 -4.71 -10.30 14.71
N ALA A 266 -4.15 -10.57 15.89
CA ALA A 266 -4.03 -9.61 16.98
C ALA A 266 -2.55 -9.37 17.30
N VAL A 267 -2.13 -8.10 17.29
CA VAL A 267 -0.76 -7.70 17.58
C VAL A 267 -0.73 -7.06 18.96
N SER A 268 0.09 -7.63 19.84
CA SER A 268 0.35 -7.09 21.18
C SER A 268 1.79 -6.60 21.31
N ASP A 269 2.11 -6.05 22.47
CA ASP A 269 3.47 -5.69 22.87
C ASP A 269 4.36 -6.90 23.20
N LEU A 270 3.79 -8.10 23.45
CA LEU A 270 4.55 -9.31 23.80
C LEU A 270 4.54 -10.41 22.73
N ALA A 271 3.52 -10.45 21.87
CA ALA A 271 3.30 -11.50 20.89
C ALA A 271 2.31 -11.09 19.79
N ILE A 272 2.25 -11.90 18.74
CA ILE A 272 1.21 -11.84 17.71
C ILE A 272 0.40 -13.12 17.79
N TYR A 273 -0.92 -12.99 17.67
CA TYR A 273 -1.86 -14.09 17.83
C TYR A 273 -2.70 -14.25 16.57
N GLY A 274 -2.92 -15.50 16.18
CA GLY A 274 -3.94 -15.86 15.21
C GLY A 274 -5.16 -16.36 15.93
N ILE A 275 -6.31 -15.74 15.67
CA ILE A 275 -7.59 -16.12 16.25
C ILE A 275 -8.51 -16.53 15.11
N SER A 276 -9.00 -17.76 15.15
CA SER A 276 -9.93 -18.29 14.14
C SER A 276 -11.22 -17.49 14.07
N SER A 277 -11.99 -17.67 12.99
CA SER A 277 -13.33 -17.07 12.85
C SER A 277 -14.33 -17.51 13.93
N ALA A 278 -14.04 -18.60 14.64
CA ALA A 278 -14.79 -19.04 15.82
C ALA A 278 -14.34 -18.37 17.13
N GLY A 279 -13.39 -17.42 17.05
CA GLY A 279 -12.84 -16.69 18.20
C GLY A 279 -11.89 -17.52 19.09
N GLN A 280 -11.31 -18.59 18.56
CA GLN A 280 -10.32 -19.42 19.27
C GLN A 280 -8.91 -19.07 18.82
N GLU A 281 -7.98 -18.86 19.76
CA GLU A 281 -6.55 -18.75 19.45
C GLU A 281 -6.06 -20.07 18.83
N VAL A 282 -5.47 -19.96 17.64
CA VAL A 282 -4.97 -21.11 16.86
C VAL A 282 -3.44 -21.11 16.73
N TRP A 283 -2.80 -19.96 16.89
CA TRP A 283 -1.33 -19.86 16.95
C TRP A 283 -0.88 -18.60 17.69
N LYS A 284 0.36 -18.64 18.16
CA LYS A 284 1.06 -17.54 18.84
C LYS A 284 2.47 -17.42 18.26
N TYR A 285 2.88 -16.20 17.94
CA TYR A 285 4.24 -15.82 17.59
C TYR A 285 4.80 -14.91 18.70
N PRO A 286 5.62 -15.42 19.64
CA PRO A 286 6.22 -14.60 20.69
C PRO A 286 7.22 -13.59 20.12
N LEU A 287 7.22 -12.37 20.66
CA LEU A 287 8.19 -11.35 20.26
C LEU A 287 9.48 -11.48 21.08
N GLU A 288 10.61 -11.52 20.38
CA GLU A 288 11.97 -11.50 20.96
C GLU A 288 12.63 -10.11 20.89
N ASN A 289 12.10 -9.24 20.03
CA ASN A 289 12.44 -7.83 19.92
C ASN A 289 11.19 -6.98 20.17
N ARG A 290 11.38 -5.72 20.55
CA ARG A 290 10.32 -4.71 20.46
C ARG A 290 9.91 -4.54 18.99
N LEU A 291 8.63 -4.27 18.75
CA LEU A 291 8.18 -3.91 17.41
C LEU A 291 8.44 -2.43 17.15
N GLN A 292 9.12 -2.13 16.05
CA GLN A 292 9.25 -0.77 15.57
C GLN A 292 8.05 -0.38 14.71
N GLN A 293 7.70 -1.26 13.76
CA GLN A 293 6.53 -1.10 12.89
C GLN A 293 5.91 -2.48 12.60
N VAL A 294 4.60 -2.49 12.33
CA VAL A 294 3.85 -3.68 11.94
C VAL A 294 2.85 -3.31 10.85
N SER A 295 2.63 -4.21 9.91
CA SER A 295 1.62 -4.04 8.88
C SER A 295 0.79 -5.30 8.66
N LEU A 296 -0.53 -5.11 8.62
CA LEU A 296 -1.54 -6.13 8.31
C LEU A 296 -2.18 -5.93 6.93
N SER A 297 -1.78 -4.89 6.18
CA SER A 297 -2.47 -4.42 4.96
C SER A 297 -2.50 -5.46 3.83
N ASN A 298 -1.49 -6.32 3.74
CA ASN A 298 -1.42 -7.35 2.69
C ASN A 298 -2.41 -8.52 2.93
N LYS A 299 -2.94 -8.69 4.16
CA LYS A 299 -3.89 -9.75 4.58
C LYS A 299 -3.46 -11.22 4.36
N SER A 300 -2.43 -11.48 3.58
CA SER A 300 -1.87 -12.82 3.34
C SER A 300 -0.69 -13.13 4.26
N ASN A 301 -0.09 -12.10 4.85
CA ASN A 301 0.94 -12.19 5.86
C ASN A 301 0.94 -10.93 6.74
N VAL A 302 1.54 -11.06 7.91
CA VAL A 302 1.91 -9.97 8.82
C VAL A 302 3.36 -9.60 8.51
N VAL A 303 3.64 -8.31 8.36
CA VAL A 303 5.01 -7.80 8.16
C VAL A 303 5.45 -7.05 9.41
N LEU A 304 6.61 -7.43 9.96
CA LEU A 304 7.19 -6.83 11.15
C LEU A 304 8.52 -6.16 10.82
N ALA A 305 8.75 -4.96 11.37
CA ALA A 305 10.09 -4.40 11.53
C ALA A 305 10.48 -4.52 13.01
N LEU A 306 11.54 -5.27 13.29
CA LEU A 306 12.04 -5.49 14.64
C LEU A 306 12.93 -4.30 15.08
N GLY A 307 12.67 -3.77 16.27
CA GLY A 307 13.52 -2.81 16.96
C GLY A 307 14.52 -3.50 17.89
N ASP A 308 14.83 -2.87 19.02
CA ASP A 308 15.72 -3.44 20.05
C ASP A 308 15.29 -4.83 20.54
N GLY A 309 16.28 -5.69 20.81
CA GLY A 309 16.08 -6.96 21.51
C GLY A 309 15.49 -6.75 22.91
N ILE A 310 14.57 -7.63 23.30
CA ILE A 310 13.99 -7.61 24.65
C ILE A 310 14.99 -8.22 25.63
N ALA A 311 15.17 -7.59 26.80
CA ALA A 311 16.07 -8.08 27.83
C ALA A 311 15.76 -9.54 28.21
N ASN A 312 16.82 -10.35 28.33
CA ASN A 312 16.75 -11.78 28.64
C ASN A 312 16.07 -12.65 27.57
N LYS A 313 15.92 -12.16 26.33
CA LYS A 313 15.57 -12.97 25.16
C LYS A 313 16.70 -12.96 24.15
N ASP A 314 16.82 -14.02 23.36
CA ASP A 314 17.77 -14.09 22.24
C ASP A 314 17.19 -13.32 21.04
N GLY A 315 17.24 -11.98 21.13
CA GLY A 315 16.74 -11.09 20.09
C GLY A 315 17.56 -11.13 18.80
N ARG A 316 16.94 -10.68 17.71
CA ARG A 316 17.56 -10.49 16.40
C ARG A 316 18.15 -9.09 16.25
N GLU A 317 18.92 -8.90 15.19
CA GLU A 317 19.46 -7.60 14.81
C GLU A 317 18.32 -6.59 14.56
N GLU A 318 18.47 -5.39 15.10
CA GLU A 318 17.56 -4.26 14.82
C GLU A 318 17.44 -4.03 13.32
N GLY A 319 16.22 -3.76 12.87
CA GLY A 319 15.89 -3.59 11.45
C GLY A 319 15.72 -4.89 10.67
N THR A 320 15.65 -6.03 11.35
CA THR A 320 15.21 -7.26 10.72
C THR A 320 13.72 -7.16 10.37
N ILE A 321 13.38 -7.43 9.11
CA ILE A 321 12.01 -7.55 8.63
C ILE A 321 11.60 -9.01 8.64
N CYS A 322 10.42 -9.32 9.19
CA CYS A 322 9.88 -10.67 9.25
C CYS A 322 8.50 -10.73 8.58
N TRP A 323 8.24 -11.81 7.82
CA TRP A 323 6.93 -12.10 7.24
C TRP A 323 6.34 -13.32 7.92
N ILE A 324 5.25 -13.14 8.65
CA ILE A 324 4.52 -14.23 9.30
C ILE A 324 3.30 -14.56 8.45
N ASP A 325 3.18 -15.80 8.00
CA ASP A 325 2.01 -16.25 7.24
C ASP A 325 0.78 -16.45 8.15
N ASN A 326 -0.40 -16.67 7.55
CA ASN A 326 -1.64 -16.87 8.29
C ASN A 326 -1.67 -18.17 9.13
N SER A 327 -0.64 -19.03 9.05
CA SER A 327 -0.48 -20.17 9.96
C SER A 327 0.35 -19.84 11.21
N GLY A 328 0.85 -18.60 11.33
CA GLY A 328 1.70 -18.14 12.42
C GLY A 328 3.17 -18.48 12.23
N LYS A 329 3.56 -18.95 11.03
CA LYS A 329 4.93 -19.33 10.72
C LYS A 329 5.66 -18.20 10.01
N GLU A 330 6.92 -17.96 10.40
CA GLU A 330 7.81 -17.09 9.63
C GLU A 330 8.09 -17.72 8.25
N SER A 331 7.62 -17.05 7.22
CA SER A 331 7.74 -17.45 5.81
C SER A 331 8.98 -16.88 5.14
N ALA A 332 9.47 -15.72 5.63
CA ALA A 332 10.67 -15.07 5.15
C ALA A 332 11.21 -14.07 6.19
N SER A 333 12.49 -13.71 6.05
CA SER A 333 13.11 -12.58 6.76
C SER A 333 14.13 -11.85 5.90
N TYR A 334 14.36 -10.57 6.19
CA TYR A 334 15.34 -9.73 5.52
C TYR A 334 16.05 -8.82 6.54
N GLN A 335 17.38 -8.69 6.47
CA GLN A 335 18.13 -7.77 7.31
C GLN A 335 18.19 -6.39 6.64
N GLY A 336 17.51 -5.39 7.22
CA GLY A 336 17.44 -4.03 6.70
C GLY A 336 18.77 -3.27 6.72
N GLY A 337 19.69 -3.66 7.61
CA GLY A 337 21.01 -3.03 7.76
C GLY A 337 20.99 -1.77 8.63
N GLY A 338 19.95 -1.56 9.42
CA GLY A 338 19.79 -0.44 10.36
C GLY A 338 18.33 -0.24 10.78
N GLU A 339 18.10 0.75 11.64
CA GLU A 339 16.77 1.16 12.10
C GLU A 339 15.82 1.44 10.92
N ILE A 340 14.60 0.88 10.95
CA ILE A 340 13.60 1.03 9.88
C ILE A 340 12.78 2.30 10.11
N ASP A 341 13.08 3.34 9.34
CA ASP A 341 12.39 4.64 9.44
C ASP A 341 11.12 4.74 8.57
N TYR A 342 10.91 3.77 7.67
CA TYR A 342 9.75 3.69 6.77
C TYR A 342 9.39 2.24 6.46
N LEU A 343 8.10 1.90 6.52
CA LEU A 343 7.58 0.61 6.07
C LEU A 343 6.25 0.82 5.35
N GLN A 344 6.17 0.36 4.11
CA GLN A 344 4.94 0.32 3.34
C GLN A 344 4.73 -1.08 2.78
N SER A 345 3.63 -1.73 3.17
CA SER A 345 3.29 -3.09 2.75
C SER A 345 2.07 -3.10 1.83
N SER A 346 2.13 -3.92 0.77
CA SER A 346 1.03 -4.14 -0.15
C SER A 346 1.06 -5.56 -0.73
N ALA A 347 0.07 -5.89 -1.55
CA ALA A 347 0.04 -7.15 -2.30
C ALA A 347 1.25 -7.30 -3.24
N GLN A 348 1.83 -6.19 -3.71
CA GLN A 348 2.98 -6.20 -4.61
C GLN A 348 4.30 -6.50 -3.89
N GLY A 349 4.40 -6.16 -2.60
CA GLY A 349 5.60 -6.34 -1.79
C GLY A 349 5.65 -5.34 -0.65
N VAL A 350 6.84 -5.21 -0.06
CA VAL A 350 7.11 -4.31 1.06
C VAL A 350 8.22 -3.34 0.62
N ILE A 351 8.03 -2.05 0.86
CA ILE A 351 9.08 -1.05 0.74
C ILE A 351 9.52 -0.67 2.14
N ILE A 352 10.83 -0.76 2.40
CA ILE A 352 11.42 -0.31 3.67
C ILE A 352 12.38 0.86 3.43
N GLY A 353 12.53 1.73 4.42
CA GLY A 353 13.51 2.82 4.45
C GLY A 353 14.50 2.67 5.59
N VAL A 354 15.78 2.97 5.30
CA VAL A 354 16.87 3.09 6.27
C VAL A 354 17.78 4.22 5.80
N ASP A 355 17.82 5.34 6.53
CA ASP A 355 18.72 6.49 6.27
C ASP A 355 18.76 6.90 4.78
N LYS A 356 17.58 7.28 4.25
CA LYS A 356 17.36 7.70 2.86
C LYS A 356 17.58 6.60 1.80
N VAL A 357 17.85 5.37 2.20
CA VAL A 357 17.87 4.22 1.30
C VAL A 357 16.55 3.48 1.41
N TYR A 358 15.82 3.42 0.31
CA TYR A 358 14.57 2.68 0.20
C TYR A 358 14.80 1.38 -0.55
N SER A 359 14.30 0.27 -0.03
CA SER A 359 14.42 -1.06 -0.65
C SER A 359 13.05 -1.66 -0.90
N GLY A 360 12.78 -2.06 -2.14
CA GLY A 360 11.61 -2.84 -2.49
C GLY A 360 11.89 -4.32 -2.32
N LEU A 361 11.13 -4.98 -1.46
CA LEU A 361 11.23 -6.38 -1.10
C LEU A 361 9.98 -7.11 -1.58
N LYS A 362 10.15 -8.23 -2.28
CA LYS A 362 9.03 -9.14 -2.60
C LYS A 362 8.51 -9.74 -1.29
N ASN A 363 7.25 -10.16 -1.27
CA ASN A 363 6.66 -10.90 -0.13
C ASN A 363 7.32 -12.26 0.19
N SER A 364 8.35 -12.65 -0.58
CA SER A 364 9.24 -13.78 -0.26
C SER A 364 10.51 -13.36 0.50
N GLY A 365 10.62 -12.09 0.92
CA GLY A 365 11.81 -11.49 1.53
C GLY A 365 12.95 -11.15 0.56
N LYS A 366 12.79 -11.44 -0.74
CA LYS A 366 13.82 -11.16 -1.76
C LYS A 366 13.84 -9.69 -2.16
N LEU A 367 15.01 -9.08 -2.11
CA LEU A 367 15.25 -7.74 -2.64
C LEU A 367 14.95 -7.68 -4.16
N ALA A 368 14.13 -6.71 -4.56
CA ALA A 368 13.81 -6.42 -5.96
C ALA A 368 14.59 -5.21 -6.49
N TRP A 369 14.65 -4.13 -5.70
CA TRP A 369 15.36 -2.90 -6.03
C TRP A 369 15.77 -2.13 -4.78
N SER A 370 16.74 -1.23 -4.95
CA SER A 370 17.20 -0.29 -3.93
C SER A 370 17.32 1.10 -4.55
N TYR A 371 16.90 2.13 -3.82
CA TYR A 371 16.87 3.52 -4.24
C TYR A 371 17.43 4.42 -3.14
N ARG A 372 18.54 5.12 -3.42
CA ARG A 372 19.06 6.15 -2.53
C ARG A 372 18.47 7.51 -2.90
N ALA A 373 17.66 8.06 -2.00
CA ALA A 373 17.07 9.37 -2.16
C ALA A 373 18.11 10.49 -1.96
N THR A 374 18.08 11.48 -2.85
CA THR A 374 18.87 12.72 -2.76
C THR A 374 18.12 13.85 -2.07
N THR A 375 16.81 13.70 -1.94
CA THR A 375 15.88 14.63 -1.29
C THR A 375 15.08 13.89 -0.22
N ASP A 376 14.45 14.62 0.67
CA ASP A 376 13.58 13.99 1.67
C ASP A 376 12.33 13.41 0.97
N VAL A 377 12.14 12.10 1.17
CA VAL A 377 11.02 11.33 0.63
C VAL A 377 10.00 11.15 1.75
N ARG A 378 8.76 11.50 1.46
CA ARG A 378 7.61 11.38 2.36
C ARG A 378 6.96 10.01 2.23
N ASP A 379 6.91 9.47 1.00
CA ASP A 379 6.17 8.24 0.70
C ASP A 379 6.67 7.57 -0.58
N ILE A 380 6.62 6.24 -0.64
CA ILE A 380 6.82 5.44 -1.85
C ILE A 380 5.74 4.37 -1.89
N LEU A 381 4.74 4.55 -2.74
CA LEU A 381 3.57 3.68 -2.80
C LEU A 381 3.61 2.80 -4.06
N PRO A 382 3.61 1.46 -3.94
CA PRO A 382 3.50 0.56 -5.09
C PRO A 382 2.20 0.80 -5.88
N MET A 383 2.29 0.83 -7.21
CA MET A 383 1.18 1.04 -8.13
C MET A 383 1.12 -0.10 -9.14
N GLY A 384 0.23 -1.06 -8.93
CA GLY A 384 0.05 -2.27 -9.75
C GLY A 384 1.18 -3.30 -9.63
N SER A 385 2.43 -2.85 -9.53
CA SER A 385 3.63 -3.66 -9.33
C SER A 385 4.55 -3.07 -8.25
N LEU A 386 5.55 -3.83 -7.81
CA LEU A 386 6.54 -3.34 -6.84
C LEU A 386 7.53 -2.37 -7.50
N GLU A 387 7.74 -2.51 -8.80
CA GLU A 387 8.65 -1.70 -9.60
C GLU A 387 8.02 -0.38 -10.04
N ARG A 388 6.72 -0.30 -10.29
CA ARG A 388 6.04 0.97 -10.59
C ARG A 388 5.54 1.58 -9.29
N VAL A 389 6.03 2.77 -8.94
CA VAL A 389 5.70 3.40 -7.66
C VAL A 389 5.31 4.86 -7.82
N MET A 390 4.47 5.35 -6.92
CA MET A 390 4.32 6.77 -6.65
C MET A 390 5.36 7.20 -5.62
N LEU A 391 6.32 8.02 -6.05
CA LEU A 391 7.31 8.64 -5.19
C LEU A 391 6.83 10.02 -4.78
N VAL A 392 6.64 10.22 -3.48
CA VAL A 392 6.19 11.48 -2.89
C VAL A 392 7.32 12.12 -2.11
N THR A 393 7.63 13.36 -2.44
CA THR A 393 8.58 14.22 -1.73
C THR A 393 7.84 15.37 -1.07
N LYS A 394 8.56 16.35 -0.51
CA LYS A 394 7.95 17.51 0.14
C LYS A 394 7.04 18.33 -0.77
N ASN A 395 7.41 18.50 -2.05
CA ASN A 395 6.78 19.45 -2.98
C ASN A 395 6.22 18.81 -4.26
N GLN A 396 6.43 17.51 -4.45
CA GLN A 396 5.96 16.81 -5.65
C GLN A 396 5.64 15.34 -5.36
N ALA A 397 4.63 14.81 -6.04
CA ALA A 397 4.43 13.38 -6.26
C ALA A 397 4.70 13.06 -7.73
N MET A 398 5.32 11.92 -8.00
CA MET A 398 5.49 11.45 -9.37
C MET A 398 5.42 9.94 -9.47
N ILE A 399 4.96 9.46 -10.62
CA ILE A 399 4.96 8.03 -10.93
C ILE A 399 6.28 7.69 -11.60
N THR A 400 6.97 6.65 -11.12
CA THR A 400 8.30 6.26 -11.58
C THR A 400 8.49 4.75 -11.56
N ALA A 401 9.50 4.25 -12.28
CA ALA A 401 9.89 2.84 -12.23
C ALA A 401 11.21 2.64 -11.48
N MET A 402 11.16 1.80 -10.46
CA MET A 402 12.28 1.29 -9.69
C MET A 402 12.86 0.03 -10.34
N LYS A 403 14.17 0.00 -10.56
CA LYS A 403 14.90 -1.11 -11.18
C LYS A 403 16.31 -1.22 -10.63
N GLY A 404 16.70 -2.39 -10.14
CA GLY A 404 18.06 -2.65 -9.67
C GLY A 404 18.48 -1.71 -8.54
N SER A 405 19.76 -1.33 -8.49
CA SER A 405 20.25 -0.32 -7.56
C SER A 405 20.32 1.03 -8.26
N GLN A 406 19.59 2.01 -7.73
CA GLN A 406 19.52 3.36 -8.28
C GLN A 406 20.00 4.41 -7.28
N THR A 407 20.60 5.47 -7.81
CA THR A 407 20.97 6.67 -7.05
C THR A 407 20.69 7.87 -7.94
N GLY A 408 19.97 8.86 -7.42
CA GLY A 408 19.71 10.10 -8.15
C GLY A 408 18.24 10.48 -8.20
N ASN A 409 17.94 11.46 -9.05
CA ASN A 409 16.57 11.94 -9.24
C ASN A 409 15.71 10.90 -9.97
N PRO A 410 14.38 10.89 -9.76
CA PRO A 410 13.54 9.77 -10.20
C PRO A 410 13.45 9.69 -11.72
N VAL A 411 13.42 8.47 -12.26
CA VAL A 411 13.29 8.22 -13.71
C VAL A 411 11.82 8.35 -14.11
N VAL A 412 11.51 9.36 -14.91
CA VAL A 412 10.17 9.59 -15.50
C VAL A 412 9.91 8.51 -16.57
N LEU A 413 8.70 7.95 -16.62
CA LEU A 413 8.37 6.84 -17.53
C LEU A 413 7.83 7.40 -18.86
N GLU A 414 8.69 7.61 -19.85
CA GLU A 414 8.26 8.11 -21.17
C GLU A 414 7.27 7.16 -21.86
N LYS A 415 6.18 7.73 -22.42
CA LYS A 415 5.24 7.01 -23.28
C LYS A 415 5.95 6.47 -24.52
N THR A 416 5.80 5.17 -24.78
CA THR A 416 6.04 4.63 -26.12
C THR A 416 4.79 4.89 -26.94
N GLU A 417 4.77 5.96 -27.74
CA GLU A 417 3.73 6.12 -28.76
C GLU A 417 3.92 5.02 -29.81
N SER A 418 2.92 4.17 -29.96
CA SER A 418 2.83 3.25 -31.09
C SER A 418 2.60 4.06 -32.36
N GLU A 419 3.62 4.14 -33.22
CA GLU A 419 3.48 4.70 -34.56
C GLU A 419 2.42 3.92 -35.34
N HIS A 420 1.29 4.56 -35.64
CA HIS A 420 0.44 4.14 -36.75
C HIS A 420 1.01 4.74 -38.04
N GLU A 421 1.65 3.89 -38.85
CA GLU A 421 1.99 4.19 -40.24
C GLU A 421 0.72 4.58 -41.01
N VAL A 422 0.63 5.88 -41.35
CA VAL A 422 -0.33 6.36 -42.35
C VAL A 422 0.27 6.08 -43.72
N VAL A 423 -0.20 5.02 -44.38
CA VAL A 423 0.02 4.82 -45.83
C VAL A 423 -1.02 5.65 -46.58
N GLY A 424 -0.55 6.73 -47.21
CA GLY A 424 -1.35 7.54 -48.14
C GLY A 424 -1.53 6.86 -49.50
N GLY A 425 -2.69 7.09 -50.15
CA GLY A 425 -2.92 6.65 -51.53
C GLY A 425 -4.32 6.84 -52.10
N MET A 426 -4.70 8.09 -52.39
CA MET A 426 -5.49 8.63 -53.52
C MET A 426 -6.82 8.01 -54.05
N ALA A 427 -7.79 8.95 -54.17
CA ALA A 427 -8.67 9.27 -55.32
C ALA A 427 -10.15 8.82 -55.32
N GLY A 428 -11.05 9.82 -55.44
CA GLY A 428 -12.30 9.67 -56.19
C GLY A 428 -13.57 10.36 -55.68
N THR A 429 -13.84 11.55 -56.26
CA THR A 429 -15.16 12.12 -56.63
C THR A 429 -16.14 12.74 -55.62
N GLU A 430 -16.58 13.95 -56.03
CA GLU A 430 -17.63 14.88 -55.60
C GLU A 430 -18.96 14.26 -55.12
N GLU A 431 -19.62 14.91 -54.15
CA GLU A 431 -20.95 15.50 -54.34
C GLU A 431 -21.37 16.45 -53.18
N THR A 432 -22.41 17.23 -53.46
CA THR A 432 -22.82 18.56 -52.97
C THR A 432 -23.50 18.66 -51.58
N LEU A 433 -23.35 19.86 -50.99
CA LEU A 433 -24.09 20.56 -49.90
C LEU A 433 -25.64 20.49 -50.00
N PRO A 434 -26.47 20.74 -48.93
CA PRO A 434 -26.43 22.02 -48.17
C PRO A 434 -26.81 22.05 -46.67
N GLU A 435 -26.56 23.23 -46.10
CA GLU A 435 -26.86 23.76 -44.76
C GLU A 435 -28.36 23.99 -44.51
N GLU A 436 -28.81 23.83 -43.25
CA GLU A 436 -29.96 24.55 -42.68
C GLU A 436 -29.64 25.00 -41.25
N GLU A 437 -29.98 26.27 -40.98
CA GLU A 437 -29.92 26.97 -39.69
C GLU A 437 -31.29 26.91 -38.95
N PRO A 438 -31.40 27.39 -37.68
CA PRO A 438 -32.32 26.85 -36.67
C PRO A 438 -33.67 27.58 -36.54
N SER A 439 -34.63 26.92 -35.88
CA SER A 439 -35.91 27.52 -35.45
C SER A 439 -36.07 27.53 -33.92
N SER A 440 -36.52 28.68 -33.43
CA SER A 440 -36.79 29.11 -32.05
C SER A 440 -38.25 28.88 -31.60
N GLU A 441 -38.53 29.30 -30.35
CA GLU A 441 -39.84 29.52 -29.66
C GLU A 441 -40.43 28.32 -28.91
N GLU A 442 -41.06 28.41 -27.73
CA GLU A 442 -41.33 29.44 -26.71
C GLU A 442 -42.03 28.70 -25.54
N GLY A 443 -42.05 29.28 -24.33
CA GLY A 443 -43.12 28.98 -23.36
C GLY A 443 -42.70 28.87 -21.90
N GLN A 444 -42.68 30.01 -21.21
CA GLN A 444 -42.76 30.10 -19.74
C GLN A 444 -44.15 29.69 -19.24
N ASN A 445 -44.23 29.12 -18.03
CA ASN A 445 -45.46 29.14 -17.25
C ASN A 445 -45.17 29.36 -15.75
N THR A 446 -46.07 30.11 -15.12
CA THR A 446 -45.94 30.93 -13.91
C THR A 446 -46.34 30.22 -12.61
N ASN A 447 -45.75 30.68 -11.50
CA ASN A 447 -46.24 30.51 -10.12
C ASN A 447 -47.49 31.37 -9.87
N GLU A 448 -48.43 30.88 -9.07
CA GLU A 448 -49.38 31.72 -8.32
C GLU A 448 -49.68 31.11 -6.94
N GLU A 449 -49.76 31.99 -5.95
CA GLU A 449 -50.03 31.74 -4.53
C GLU A 449 -51.41 32.33 -4.17
N GLU A 450 -52.07 31.67 -3.22
CA GLU A 450 -53.31 31.86 -2.45
C GLU A 450 -54.04 33.25 -2.39
N PRO A 451 -55.35 33.27 -2.03
CA PRO A 451 -55.70 33.43 -0.59
C PRO A 451 -57.03 32.82 -0.08
N GLN A 452 -57.09 32.72 1.25
CA GLN A 452 -58.20 32.45 2.19
C GLN A 452 -59.38 33.48 2.12
N PRO A 453 -60.58 33.24 2.73
CA PRO A 453 -60.85 32.64 4.06
C PRO A 453 -61.81 31.44 4.13
#